data_AF-W8SMZ8-F1
#
_entry.id   AF-W8SMZ8-F1
#
_cell.length_a   1.000
_cell.length_b   1.000
_cell.length_c   1.000
_cell.angle_alpha   90.00
_cell.angle_beta   90.00
_cell.angle_gamma   90.00
#
_symmetry.space_group_name_H-M   'P 1'
#
loop_
_entity.id
_entity.type
_entity.pdbx_description
1 polymer ?
#
loop_
_entity_poly.entity_id
_entity_poly.type
_entity_poly.pdbx_seq_one_letter_code
_entity_poly.pdbx_strand_id
1 'polypeptide(L)'
;GCKAFFKRSIQGPVDYMCPATNNCTIDKHRRKSCQACRLRKCYEVGMNKGSQRKDRKGSSGGNTAAKGKRCRADSTDTTDSSTNGSGSGLPTKGGGMKRLRSAFILEALQKADLPVLDSYHNHEVPLSRVHLLNTLIKLADRELVYLINWAKHVPGYTDLSLSDQVHLIECCWMELLLLNCAFRSMEHEGKRLVFAPDFHLDRHLWNVMGMSEILEQVSAVSEQMVHNGVTKEELLLLQATILVNAEVRRLSSFNKISEMRSMIVDALMEVAHKMHPDNARRVPTLLLLLTHVRQAGERGIAYFQTLKHEGCVSFCELLTEMLEAHNSPSSAIMVAAASSVHSPTPSTSASSTLGSVVSLDGRKGSGMGPPATHLQPMGSLSGLAKRGSPDEGNMNSYV
;
A
#
# COMPACT_ATOMS: atom_id res chain seq x y z
N GLY A 1 4.01 -39.03 -15.01
CA GLY A 1 4.44 -38.19 -16.17
C GLY A 1 4.05 -36.73 -15.97
N CYS A 2 4.36 -35.83 -16.93
CA CYS A 2 4.07 -34.39 -16.81
C CYS A 2 2.55 -34.07 -16.81
N LYS A 3 1.71 -34.85 -17.50
CA LYS A 3 0.24 -34.74 -17.45
C LYS A 3 -0.33 -34.86 -16.02
N ALA A 4 0.09 -35.88 -15.27
CA ALA A 4 -0.36 -36.10 -13.90
C ALA A 4 0.21 -35.09 -12.91
N PHE A 5 1.45 -34.63 -13.14
CA PHE A 5 2.05 -33.53 -12.39
C PHE A 5 1.22 -32.25 -12.57
N PHE A 6 0.97 -31.84 -13.82
CA PHE A 6 0.18 -30.65 -14.14
C PHE A 6 -1.21 -30.69 -13.52
N LYS A 7 -1.94 -31.81 -13.62
CA LYS A 7 -3.27 -31.97 -13.00
C LYS A 7 -3.26 -31.71 -11.48
N ARG A 8 -2.23 -32.18 -10.76
CA ARG A 8 -2.12 -31.93 -9.31
C ARG A 8 -1.74 -30.48 -9.01
N SER A 9 -0.83 -29.92 -9.80
CA SER A 9 -0.33 -28.56 -9.62
C SER A 9 -1.38 -27.48 -9.86
N ILE A 10 -2.43 -27.74 -10.66
CA ILE A 10 -3.52 -26.78 -10.95
C ILE A 10 -4.79 -27.00 -10.09
N GLN A 11 -4.83 -28.05 -9.28
CA GLN A 11 -5.99 -28.44 -8.47
C GLN A 11 -5.82 -28.11 -6.98
N GLY A 12 -4.60 -27.86 -6.51
CA GLY A 12 -4.31 -27.50 -5.11
C GLY A 12 -3.51 -26.21 -4.98
N PRO A 13 -3.47 -25.62 -3.77
CA PRO A 13 -2.70 -24.41 -3.46
C PRO A 13 -1.21 -24.77 -3.29
N VAL A 14 -0.51 -25.06 -4.38
CA VAL A 14 0.90 -25.45 -4.32
C VAL A 14 1.77 -24.43 -5.06
N ASP A 15 2.47 -23.61 -4.29
CA ASP A 15 3.45 -22.66 -4.82
C ASP A 15 4.84 -23.29 -4.86
N TYR A 16 5.27 -23.65 -6.07
CA TYR A 16 6.63 -24.15 -6.27
C TYR A 16 7.62 -22.99 -6.41
N MET A 17 8.64 -22.95 -5.55
CA MET A 17 9.79 -22.07 -5.70
C MET A 17 10.94 -22.77 -6.42
N CYS A 18 11.62 -22.05 -7.32
CA CYS A 18 12.83 -22.56 -7.94
C CYS A 18 14.01 -22.41 -6.96
N PRO A 19 14.79 -23.47 -6.70
CA PRO A 19 15.99 -23.36 -5.85
C PRO A 19 17.17 -22.63 -6.54
N ALA A 20 16.98 -22.15 -7.77
CA ALA A 20 18.00 -21.53 -8.60
C ALA A 20 17.41 -20.30 -9.32
N THR A 21 17.92 -19.95 -10.49
CA THR A 21 17.59 -18.72 -11.23
C THR A 21 16.33 -18.81 -12.09
N ASN A 22 15.37 -19.66 -11.74
CA ASN A 22 14.16 -19.89 -12.55
C ASN A 22 14.42 -20.35 -14.00
N ASN A 23 15.61 -20.84 -14.37
CA ASN A 23 15.90 -21.29 -15.74
C ASN A 23 16.40 -22.75 -15.79
N CYS A 24 15.84 -23.63 -14.96
CA CYS A 24 16.26 -25.03 -14.90
C CYS A 24 15.85 -25.79 -16.17
N THR A 25 16.78 -26.52 -16.78
CA THR A 25 16.49 -27.44 -17.88
C THR A 25 15.61 -28.60 -17.41
N ILE A 26 14.51 -28.88 -18.13
CA ILE A 26 13.54 -29.94 -17.78
C ILE A 26 13.67 -31.11 -18.77
N ASP A 27 14.36 -32.17 -18.35
CA ASP A 27 14.54 -33.42 -19.10
C ASP A 27 14.02 -34.65 -18.32
N LYS A 28 14.13 -35.86 -18.89
CA LYS A 28 13.60 -37.10 -18.27
C LYS A 28 14.19 -37.37 -16.88
N HIS A 29 15.45 -36.99 -16.64
CA HIS A 29 16.22 -37.27 -15.43
C HIS A 29 16.07 -36.15 -14.40
N ARG A 30 16.06 -34.89 -14.82
CA ARG A 30 16.06 -33.69 -13.97
C ARG A 30 14.70 -33.04 -13.77
N ARG A 31 13.63 -33.51 -14.44
CA ARG A 31 12.25 -33.01 -14.23
C ARG A 31 11.71 -33.16 -12.80
N LYS A 32 12.38 -33.87 -11.90
CA LYS A 32 12.01 -33.91 -10.48
C LYS A 32 12.76 -32.88 -9.62
N SER A 33 13.87 -32.34 -10.12
CA SER A 33 14.77 -31.44 -9.39
C SER A 33 14.21 -30.04 -9.19
N CYS A 34 13.34 -29.57 -10.08
CA CYS A 34 12.68 -28.26 -9.94
C CYS A 34 11.23 -28.33 -10.39
N GLN A 35 10.32 -28.28 -9.42
CA GLN A 35 8.88 -28.33 -9.68
C GLN A 35 8.37 -27.01 -10.30
N ALA A 36 8.96 -25.88 -9.92
CA ALA A 36 8.62 -24.55 -10.43
C ALA A 36 8.86 -24.42 -11.95
N CYS A 37 10.10 -24.65 -12.39
CA CYS A 37 10.47 -24.62 -13.80
C CYS A 37 9.74 -25.70 -14.61
N ARG A 38 9.44 -26.85 -13.99
CA ARG A 38 8.64 -27.90 -14.64
C ARG A 38 7.20 -27.46 -14.88
N LEU A 39 6.55 -26.83 -13.90
CA LEU A 39 5.18 -26.32 -14.04
C LEU A 39 5.11 -25.20 -15.08
N ARG A 40 6.09 -24.28 -15.05
CA ARG A 40 6.23 -23.25 -16.08
C ARG A 40 6.34 -23.86 -17.48
N LYS A 41 7.19 -24.88 -17.64
CA LYS A 41 7.32 -25.59 -18.92
C LYS A 41 6.01 -26.25 -19.36
N CYS A 42 5.18 -26.74 -18.43
CA CYS A 42 3.85 -27.26 -18.77
C CYS A 42 2.93 -26.18 -19.36
N TYR A 43 2.96 -24.96 -18.83
CA TYR A 43 2.22 -23.83 -19.40
C TYR A 43 2.78 -23.40 -20.77
N GLU A 44 4.11 -23.34 -20.92
CA GLU A 44 4.76 -22.99 -22.20
C GLU A 44 4.38 -23.93 -23.35
N VAL A 45 4.17 -25.23 -23.07
CA VAL A 45 3.71 -26.21 -24.08
C VAL A 45 2.19 -26.24 -24.23
N GLY A 46 1.47 -25.29 -23.63
CA GLY A 46 0.03 -25.11 -23.81
C GLY A 46 -0.85 -26.04 -22.97
N MET A 47 -0.34 -26.65 -21.89
CA MET A 47 -1.22 -27.36 -20.96
C MET A 47 -2.13 -26.36 -20.25
N ASN A 48 -3.44 -26.58 -20.29
CA ASN A 48 -4.43 -25.75 -19.63
C ASN A 48 -5.40 -26.61 -18.80
N LYS A 49 -6.04 -26.00 -17.81
CA LYS A 49 -7.16 -26.60 -17.07
C LYS A 49 -8.36 -26.53 -18.00
N GLY A 50 -8.63 -27.62 -18.71
CA GLY A 50 -9.60 -27.65 -19.79
C GLY A 50 -10.87 -26.85 -19.49
N SER A 51 -11.08 -25.79 -20.27
CA SER A 51 -12.39 -25.15 -20.38
C SER A 51 -13.38 -26.21 -20.80
N GLN A 52 -14.50 -26.28 -20.08
CA GLN A 52 -15.73 -26.84 -20.65
C GLN A 52 -15.90 -26.25 -22.04
N ARG A 53 -15.83 -27.09 -23.07
CA ARG A 53 -16.27 -26.72 -24.40
C ARG A 53 -17.77 -26.50 -24.29
N LYS A 54 -18.16 -25.22 -24.17
CA LYS A 54 -19.52 -24.77 -24.41
C LYS A 54 -19.86 -25.18 -25.83
N ASP A 55 -20.76 -26.16 -25.97
CA ASP A 55 -21.27 -26.63 -27.25
C ASP A 55 -21.72 -25.44 -28.09
N ARG A 56 -21.02 -25.18 -29.20
CA ARG A 56 -21.48 -24.32 -30.28
C ARG A 56 -22.12 -25.21 -31.34
N LYS A 57 -23.45 -25.39 -31.26
CA LYS A 57 -24.33 -25.41 -32.45
C LYS A 57 -24.78 -23.96 -32.64
N GLY A 58 -24.78 -23.29 -33.79
CA GLY A 58 -24.58 -23.69 -35.17
C GLY A 58 -25.58 -22.90 -36.03
N SER A 59 -25.07 -22.10 -36.98
CA SER A 59 -25.69 -21.61 -38.24
C SER A 59 -24.76 -20.49 -38.77
N SER A 60 -24.24 -20.45 -39.99
CA SER A 60 -24.41 -21.14 -41.28
C SER A 60 -23.07 -20.93 -42.05
N GLY A 61 -22.62 -21.65 -43.08
CA GLY A 61 -23.08 -22.74 -43.93
C GLY A 61 -22.00 -22.97 -45.01
N GLY A 62 -21.98 -24.13 -45.67
CA GLY A 62 -21.16 -24.35 -46.88
C GLY A 62 -20.55 -25.74 -47.04
N ASN A 63 -21.30 -26.63 -47.70
CA ASN A 63 -20.92 -27.77 -48.55
C ASN A 63 -19.60 -28.56 -48.31
N THR A 64 -19.70 -29.87 -48.06
CA THR A 64 -19.39 -30.93 -49.06
C THR A 64 -19.66 -32.34 -48.51
N ALA A 65 -20.48 -33.10 -49.26
CA ALA A 65 -20.40 -34.53 -49.62
C ALA A 65 -20.12 -35.63 -48.57
N ALA A 66 -21.16 -36.48 -48.41
CA ALA A 66 -21.17 -37.95 -48.52
C ALA A 66 -20.17 -38.82 -47.71
N LYS A 67 -20.70 -39.78 -46.92
CA LYS A 67 -20.67 -41.26 -47.17
C LYS A 67 -21.07 -42.08 -45.91
N GLY A 68 -22.07 -42.96 -46.05
CA GLY A 68 -22.01 -44.34 -45.52
C GLY A 68 -22.71 -44.74 -44.19
N LYS A 69 -23.93 -45.29 -44.32
CA LYS A 69 -24.49 -46.53 -43.70
C LYS A 69 -24.14 -46.91 -42.23
N ARG A 70 -25.16 -47.06 -41.36
CA ARG A 70 -25.79 -48.36 -40.93
C ARG A 70 -26.86 -48.14 -39.82
N CYS A 71 -27.93 -48.94 -39.89
CA CYS A 71 -29.09 -49.10 -39.00
C CYS A 71 -28.69 -49.70 -37.61
N ARG A 72 -29.50 -49.90 -36.55
CA ARG A 72 -30.96 -50.02 -36.28
C ARG A 72 -31.17 -50.14 -34.73
N ALA A 73 -32.44 -50.20 -34.30
CA ALA A 73 -33.04 -50.52 -32.97
C ALA A 73 -33.47 -49.25 -32.18
N ASP A 74 -34.73 -48.82 -32.21
CA ASP A 74 -36.02 -49.43 -31.79
C ASP A 74 -36.26 -49.34 -30.28
N SER A 75 -37.21 -48.47 -29.90
CA SER A 75 -38.18 -48.64 -28.82
C SER A 75 -39.11 -47.43 -28.78
N THR A 76 -40.36 -47.67 -29.18
CA THR A 76 -41.59 -46.96 -28.80
C THR A 76 -41.63 -46.72 -27.27
N ASP A 77 -42.18 -45.64 -26.72
CA ASP A 77 -43.60 -45.33 -26.78
C ASP A 77 -43.90 -43.87 -26.38
N THR A 78 -45.10 -43.48 -26.78
CA THR A 78 -45.76 -42.18 -26.82
C THR A 78 -46.27 -41.67 -25.46
N THR A 79 -46.36 -40.35 -25.28
CA THR A 79 -47.62 -39.63 -25.01
C THR A 79 -47.42 -38.12 -24.94
N ASP A 80 -48.25 -37.43 -25.72
CA ASP A 80 -48.41 -35.98 -25.85
C ASP A 80 -48.94 -35.32 -24.57
N SER A 81 -48.60 -34.04 -24.39
CA SER A 81 -49.59 -32.96 -24.18
C SER A 81 -48.92 -31.60 -24.35
N SER A 82 -49.36 -30.88 -25.37
CA SER A 82 -49.01 -29.47 -25.66
C SER A 82 -49.99 -28.54 -24.95
N THR A 83 -49.50 -27.40 -24.43
CA THR A 83 -50.21 -26.10 -24.50
C THR A 83 -49.23 -24.93 -24.39
N ASN A 84 -49.35 -24.00 -25.34
CA ASN A 84 -48.64 -22.73 -25.49
C ASN A 84 -48.95 -21.72 -24.36
N GLY A 85 -48.02 -20.82 -24.09
CA GLY A 85 -48.25 -19.62 -23.26
C GLY A 85 -47.05 -18.69 -23.17
N SER A 86 -47.09 -17.62 -23.95
CA SER A 86 -46.09 -16.58 -24.20
C SER A 86 -45.59 -15.80 -22.96
N GLY A 87 -44.27 -15.59 -22.90
CA GLY A 87 -43.62 -14.29 -22.70
C GLY A 87 -43.94 -13.40 -21.49
N SER A 88 -43.02 -13.37 -20.52
CA SER A 88 -42.42 -12.11 -20.05
C SER A 88 -41.13 -12.42 -19.29
N GLY A 89 -39.99 -12.10 -19.90
CA GLY A 89 -38.67 -12.27 -19.31
C GLY A 89 -38.48 -11.35 -18.11
N LEU A 90 -38.25 -11.95 -16.94
CA LEU A 90 -37.85 -11.25 -15.72
C LEU A 90 -36.36 -10.88 -15.83
N PRO A 91 -35.94 -9.64 -15.52
CA PRO A 91 -34.54 -9.27 -15.57
C PRO A 91 -33.76 -9.99 -14.47
N THR A 92 -32.57 -10.43 -14.84
CA THR A 92 -31.55 -11.06 -14.00
C THR A 92 -31.24 -10.20 -12.77
N LYS A 93 -31.72 -10.63 -11.59
CA LYS A 93 -31.36 -10.09 -10.26
C LYS A 93 -29.91 -10.44 -9.88
N GLY A 94 -28.93 -9.88 -10.59
CA GLY A 94 -27.51 -9.94 -10.20
C GLY A 94 -27.01 -8.66 -9.50
N GLY A 95 -27.74 -7.54 -9.65
CA GLY A 95 -27.32 -6.21 -9.17
C GLY A 95 -27.82 -5.82 -7.77
N GLY A 96 -28.69 -6.61 -7.14
CA GLY A 96 -29.22 -6.33 -5.79
C GLY A 96 -28.24 -6.71 -4.68
N MET A 97 -27.48 -7.79 -4.86
CA MET A 97 -26.51 -8.27 -3.86
C MET A 97 -25.27 -7.37 -3.75
N LYS A 98 -24.87 -6.72 -4.86
CA LYS A 98 -23.74 -5.77 -4.88
C LYS A 98 -24.11 -4.44 -4.20
N ARG A 99 -25.30 -3.91 -4.53
CA ARG A 99 -25.85 -2.69 -3.92
C ARG A 99 -26.04 -2.75 -2.42
N LEU A 100 -26.37 -3.93 -1.89
CA LEU A 100 -26.49 -4.11 -0.44
C LEU A 100 -25.11 -4.12 0.25
N ARG A 101 -24.05 -4.45 -0.49
CA ARG A 101 -22.68 -4.61 0.04
C ARG A 101 -21.96 -3.27 0.18
N SER A 102 -22.08 -2.38 -0.81
CA SER A 102 -21.55 -1.01 -0.75
C SER A 102 -22.17 -0.21 0.41
N ALA A 103 -23.49 -0.29 0.57
CA ALA A 103 -24.23 0.36 1.65
C ALA A 103 -23.78 -0.15 3.04
N PHE A 104 -23.61 -1.46 3.21
CA PHE A 104 -23.10 -2.04 4.46
C PHE A 104 -21.69 -1.54 4.81
N ILE A 105 -20.78 -1.45 3.81
CA ILE A 105 -19.42 -0.95 4.02
C ILE A 105 -19.46 0.52 4.44
N LEU A 106 -20.22 1.35 3.73
CA LEU A 106 -20.36 2.76 4.08
C LEU A 106 -20.98 2.95 5.47
N GLU A 107 -22.00 2.17 5.82
CA GLU A 107 -22.62 2.23 7.15
C GLU A 107 -21.60 1.88 8.26
N ALA A 108 -20.79 0.84 8.06
CA ALA A 108 -19.73 0.47 9.00
C ALA A 108 -18.68 1.58 9.15
N LEU A 109 -18.25 2.18 8.03
CA LEU A 109 -17.25 3.26 8.04
C LEU A 109 -17.81 4.57 8.61
N GLN A 110 -19.08 4.90 8.36
CA GLN A 110 -19.76 6.09 8.90
C GLN A 110 -20.00 5.98 10.41
N LYS A 111 -20.35 4.78 10.92
CA LYS A 111 -20.48 4.57 12.37
C LYS A 111 -19.16 4.76 13.11
N ALA A 112 -18.04 4.60 12.41
CA ALA A 112 -16.69 4.78 12.91
C ALA A 112 -16.12 6.16 12.59
N ASP A 113 -16.95 7.19 12.35
CA ASP A 113 -16.45 8.50 11.93
C ASP A 113 -15.43 9.04 12.94
N LEU A 114 -14.38 9.65 12.39
CA LEU A 114 -13.28 10.19 13.19
C LEU A 114 -13.77 11.44 13.92
N PRO A 115 -13.52 11.57 15.24
CA PRO A 115 -13.94 12.75 15.97
C PRO A 115 -13.18 13.98 15.45
N VAL A 116 -13.86 15.13 15.53
CA VAL A 116 -13.20 16.42 15.35
C VAL A 116 -12.33 16.68 16.57
N LEU A 117 -11.03 16.86 16.35
CA LEU A 117 -10.05 17.09 17.42
C LEU A 117 -9.63 18.55 17.43
N ASP A 118 -9.65 19.15 18.62
CA ASP A 118 -9.02 20.43 18.86
C ASP A 118 -7.53 20.25 19.16
N SER A 119 -6.75 21.20 18.67
CA SER A 119 -5.32 21.29 18.92
C SER A 119 -5.01 21.75 20.34
N TYR A 120 -5.93 22.48 20.98
CA TYR A 120 -5.74 23.13 22.29
C TYR A 120 -4.47 24.00 22.33
N HIS A 121 -4.12 24.59 21.18
CA HIS A 121 -2.91 25.40 21.08
C HIS A 121 -3.14 26.77 21.73
N ASN A 122 -2.12 27.27 22.44
CA ASN A 122 -2.23 28.54 23.12
C ASN A 122 -1.96 29.70 22.16
N HIS A 123 -3.01 30.43 21.77
CA HIS A 123 -2.94 31.61 20.91
C HIS A 123 -2.13 32.78 21.51
N GLU A 124 -1.83 32.75 22.81
CA GLU A 124 -1.07 33.81 23.50
C GLU A 124 0.45 33.64 23.32
N VAL A 125 0.92 32.49 22.86
CA VAL A 125 2.35 32.20 22.67
C VAL A 125 2.76 32.54 21.23
N PRO A 126 3.87 33.27 21.00
CA PRO A 126 4.39 33.49 19.66
C PRO A 126 4.64 32.16 18.94
N LEU A 127 4.12 32.04 17.72
CA LEU A 127 4.20 30.82 16.89
C LEU A 127 5.64 30.57 16.40
N SER A 128 6.51 30.11 17.30
CA SER A 128 7.83 29.61 16.96
C SER A 128 7.73 28.28 16.21
N ARG A 129 8.75 27.98 15.39
CA ARG A 129 8.88 26.69 14.70
C ARG A 129 8.68 25.49 15.64
N VAL A 130 9.35 25.50 16.78
CA VAL A 130 9.31 24.41 17.77
C VAL A 130 7.91 24.27 18.37
N HIS A 131 7.23 25.37 18.68
CA HIS A 131 5.87 25.33 19.20
C HIS A 131 4.90 24.73 18.18
N LEU A 132 4.93 25.21 16.94
CA LEU A 132 4.09 24.70 15.85
C LEU A 132 4.29 23.19 15.60
N LEU A 133 5.55 22.74 15.57
CA LEU A 133 5.87 21.33 15.37
C LEU A 133 5.40 20.47 16.53
N ASN A 134 5.62 20.88 17.79
CA ASN A 134 5.11 20.13 18.95
C ASN A 134 3.58 20.04 18.95
N THR A 135 2.90 21.13 18.61
CA THR A 135 1.44 21.15 18.48
C THR A 135 0.95 20.19 17.39
N LEU A 136 1.59 20.22 16.21
CA LEU A 136 1.29 19.31 15.11
C LEU A 136 1.51 17.84 15.50
N ILE A 137 2.64 17.53 16.14
CA ILE A 137 2.99 16.16 16.57
C ILE A 137 1.97 15.63 17.57
N LYS A 138 1.60 16.43 18.59
CA LYS A 138 0.58 16.02 19.59
C LYS A 138 -0.80 15.83 18.98
N LEU A 139 -1.15 16.61 17.96
CA LEU A 139 -2.41 16.44 17.24
C LEU A 139 -2.39 15.17 16.38
N ALA A 140 -1.31 14.93 15.64
CA ALA A 140 -1.11 13.74 14.83
C ALA A 140 -1.14 12.45 15.68
N ASP A 141 -0.53 12.46 16.86
CA ASP A 141 -0.53 11.34 17.80
C ASP A 141 -1.96 10.96 18.23
N ARG A 142 -2.76 11.96 18.64
CA ARG A 142 -4.16 11.75 19.01
C ARG A 142 -4.99 11.28 17.83
N GLU A 143 -4.86 11.90 16.66
CA GLU A 143 -5.59 11.50 15.45
C GLU A 143 -5.23 10.06 15.03
N LEU A 144 -3.96 9.66 15.18
CA LEU A 144 -3.51 8.30 14.91
C LEU A 144 -4.16 7.25 15.83
N VAL A 145 -4.35 7.54 17.12
CA VAL A 145 -5.08 6.65 18.03
C VAL A 145 -6.51 6.39 17.52
N TYR A 146 -7.19 7.42 17.02
CA TYR A 146 -8.51 7.25 16.42
C TYR A 146 -8.46 6.49 15.09
N LEU A 147 -7.44 6.69 14.26
CA LEU A 147 -7.25 5.91 13.02
C LEU A 147 -7.04 4.41 13.31
N ILE A 148 -6.25 4.08 14.34
CA ILE A 148 -6.06 2.68 14.78
C ILE A 148 -7.39 2.06 15.22
N ASN A 149 -8.22 2.81 15.94
CA ASN A 149 -9.54 2.34 16.34
C ASN A 149 -10.52 2.25 15.15
N TRP A 150 -10.49 3.23 14.25
CA TRP A 150 -11.28 3.25 13.01
C TRP A 150 -10.98 2.03 12.14
N ALA A 151 -9.72 1.62 12.01
CA ALA A 151 -9.33 0.47 11.19
C ALA A 151 -10.06 -0.82 11.60
N LYS A 152 -10.38 -1.00 12.88
CA LYS A 152 -11.16 -2.15 13.39
C LYS A 152 -12.58 -2.24 12.81
N HIS A 153 -13.11 -1.14 12.28
CA HIS A 153 -14.43 -1.07 11.67
C HIS A 153 -14.41 -1.32 10.16
N VAL A 154 -13.21 -1.37 9.55
CA VAL A 154 -13.06 -1.72 8.14
C VAL A 154 -13.41 -3.21 7.96
N PRO A 155 -14.41 -3.55 7.12
CA PRO A 155 -14.87 -4.94 6.99
C PRO A 155 -13.74 -5.92 6.64
N GLY A 156 -13.58 -6.95 7.46
CA GLY A 156 -12.55 -7.99 7.33
C GLY A 156 -11.21 -7.70 8.04
N TYR A 157 -10.99 -6.48 8.55
CA TYR A 157 -9.72 -6.10 9.19
C TYR A 157 -9.44 -6.88 10.48
N THR A 158 -10.46 -7.05 11.34
CA THR A 158 -10.32 -7.80 12.60
C THR A 158 -10.09 -9.30 12.40
N ASP A 159 -10.35 -9.82 11.19
CA ASP A 159 -10.14 -11.23 10.83
C ASP A 159 -8.70 -11.51 10.39
N LEU A 160 -7.86 -10.48 10.27
CA LEU A 160 -6.44 -10.57 9.97
C LEU A 160 -5.64 -10.92 11.23
N SER A 161 -4.43 -11.45 11.05
CA SER A 161 -3.52 -11.65 12.19
C SER A 161 -3.14 -10.29 12.82
N LEU A 162 -2.88 -10.25 14.12
CA LEU A 162 -2.49 -9.01 14.80
C LEU A 162 -1.24 -8.38 14.16
N SER A 163 -0.29 -9.22 13.74
CA SER A 163 0.91 -8.77 13.01
C SER A 163 0.56 -8.10 11.69
N ASP A 164 -0.39 -8.65 10.91
CA ASP A 164 -0.82 -8.04 9.66
C ASP A 164 -1.59 -6.73 9.94
N GLN A 165 -2.46 -6.70 10.96
CA GLN A 165 -3.19 -5.50 11.37
C GLN A 165 -2.25 -4.34 11.69
N VAL A 166 -1.28 -4.57 12.59
CA VAL A 166 -0.27 -3.55 12.95
C VAL A 166 0.49 -3.09 11.71
N HIS A 167 0.93 -4.04 10.88
CA HIS A 167 1.72 -3.71 9.70
C HIS A 167 0.97 -2.88 8.65
N LEU A 168 -0.34 -3.10 8.47
CA LEU A 168 -1.15 -2.28 7.57
C LEU A 168 -1.16 -0.81 8.03
N ILE A 169 -1.28 -0.57 9.34
CA ILE A 169 -1.24 0.80 9.91
C ILE A 169 0.15 1.40 9.78
N GLU A 170 1.21 0.64 10.09
CA GLU A 170 2.60 1.06 9.88
C GLU A 170 2.84 1.54 8.45
N CYS A 171 2.23 0.90 7.45
CA CYS A 171 2.45 1.27 6.06
C CYS A 171 1.79 2.58 5.64
N CYS A 172 0.69 3.00 6.28
CA CYS A 172 -0.19 4.01 5.70
C CYS A 172 -0.66 5.12 6.66
N TRP A 173 -0.24 5.11 7.92
CA TRP A 173 -0.70 6.07 8.93
C TRP A 173 -0.52 7.53 8.48
N MET A 174 0.63 7.87 7.90
CA MET A 174 0.90 9.23 7.45
C MET A 174 -0.01 9.63 6.28
N GLU A 175 -0.28 8.70 5.36
CA GLU A 175 -1.19 8.95 4.23
C GLU A 175 -2.61 9.24 4.70
N LEU A 176 -3.09 8.49 5.70
CA LEU A 176 -4.41 8.69 6.27
C LEU A 176 -4.53 10.07 6.96
N LEU A 177 -3.52 10.48 7.74
CA LEU A 177 -3.47 11.80 8.36
C LEU A 177 -3.50 12.92 7.31
N LEU A 178 -2.67 12.80 6.27
CA LEU A 178 -2.60 13.82 5.21
C LEU A 178 -3.86 13.86 4.34
N LEU A 179 -4.48 12.70 4.06
CA LEU A 179 -5.75 12.64 3.33
C LEU A 179 -6.87 13.35 4.12
N ASN A 180 -6.94 13.12 5.44
CA ASN A 180 -7.89 13.79 6.32
C ASN A 180 -7.69 15.30 6.34
N CYS A 181 -6.43 15.74 6.45
CA CYS A 181 -6.07 17.15 6.40
C CYS A 181 -6.46 17.79 5.06
N ALA A 182 -6.16 17.14 3.93
CA ALA A 182 -6.54 17.62 2.61
C ALA A 182 -8.06 17.77 2.46
N PHE A 183 -8.83 16.79 2.93
CA PHE A 183 -10.30 16.84 2.86
C PHE A 183 -10.89 17.93 3.77
N ARG A 184 -10.43 18.05 5.02
CA ARG A 184 -10.83 19.15 5.92
C ARG A 184 -10.54 20.54 5.34
N SER A 185 -9.51 20.65 4.50
CA SER A 185 -9.03 21.93 3.98
C SER A 185 -9.73 22.38 2.68
N MET A 186 -10.68 21.58 2.16
CA MET A 186 -11.32 21.84 0.86
C MET A 186 -11.96 23.23 0.77
N GLU A 187 -12.56 23.73 1.84
CA GLU A 187 -13.23 25.04 1.86
C GLU A 187 -12.27 26.23 1.74
N HIS A 188 -10.96 25.99 1.77
CA HIS A 188 -9.94 27.03 1.78
C HIS A 188 -9.14 27.17 0.48
N GLU A 189 -9.47 26.41 -0.56
CA GLU A 189 -8.92 26.59 -1.91
C GLU A 189 -7.38 26.72 -1.95
N GLY A 190 -6.68 25.86 -1.19
CA GLY A 190 -5.21 25.82 -1.16
C GLY A 190 -4.50 27.04 -0.53
N LYS A 191 -5.23 27.95 0.12
CA LYS A 191 -4.67 29.11 0.81
C LYS A 191 -4.10 28.73 2.19
N ARG A 192 -4.75 27.79 2.86
CA ARG A 192 -4.40 27.28 4.20
C ARG A 192 -4.79 25.82 4.35
N LEU A 193 -4.12 25.13 5.27
CA LEU A 193 -4.45 23.76 5.66
C LEU A 193 -5.05 23.71 7.07
N VAL A 194 -6.10 22.92 7.23
CA VAL A 194 -6.89 22.76 8.46
C VAL A 194 -6.52 21.43 9.12
N PHE A 195 -5.68 21.53 10.15
CA PHE A 195 -5.27 20.37 10.94
C PHE A 195 -6.30 20.08 12.04
N ALA A 196 -6.84 21.12 12.66
CA ALA A 196 -7.93 21.09 13.65
C ALA A 196 -8.82 22.34 13.47
N PRO A 197 -10.04 22.39 14.03
CA PRO A 197 -10.91 23.59 13.94
C PRO A 197 -10.25 24.86 14.48
N ASP A 198 -9.39 24.72 15.49
CA ASP A 198 -8.62 25.81 16.08
C ASP A 198 -7.24 25.98 15.42
N PHE A 199 -6.71 24.99 14.69
CA PHE A 199 -5.34 25.00 14.20
C PHE A 199 -5.25 24.98 12.67
N HIS A 200 -5.12 26.19 12.12
CA HIS A 200 -4.97 26.45 10.69
C HIS A 200 -3.55 26.93 10.39
N LEU A 201 -2.95 26.39 9.33
CA LEU A 201 -1.61 26.77 8.89
C LEU A 201 -1.66 27.39 7.50
N ASP A 202 -1.25 28.66 7.42
CA ASP A 202 -1.05 29.37 6.15
C ASP A 202 0.34 29.08 5.56
N ARG A 203 0.52 29.37 4.27
CA ARG A 203 1.78 29.16 3.51
C ARG A 203 3.03 29.69 4.20
N HIS A 204 2.94 30.84 4.86
CA HIS A 204 4.06 31.40 5.63
C HIS A 204 4.50 30.47 6.77
N LEU A 205 3.54 29.88 7.51
CA LEU A 205 3.83 28.96 8.62
C LEU A 205 4.42 27.64 8.12
N TRP A 206 4.07 27.19 6.91
CA TRP A 206 4.69 26.02 6.29
C TRP A 206 6.20 26.23 6.10
N ASN A 207 6.60 27.43 5.66
CA ASN A 207 8.00 27.82 5.55
C ASN A 207 8.71 27.88 6.91
N VAL A 208 8.07 28.46 7.93
CA VAL A 208 8.61 28.51 9.30
C VAL A 208 8.86 27.09 9.85
N MET A 209 7.93 26.17 9.58
CA MET A 209 8.05 24.76 9.96
C MET A 209 9.01 23.99 9.04
N GLY A 210 9.42 24.53 7.89
CA GLY A 210 10.24 23.83 6.91
C GLY A 210 9.53 22.62 6.28
N MET A 211 8.20 22.67 6.21
CA MET A 211 7.36 21.61 5.63
C MET A 211 6.73 22.03 4.30
N SER A 212 7.22 23.11 3.67
CA SER A 212 6.59 23.72 2.49
C SER A 212 6.38 22.75 1.34
N GLU A 213 7.38 21.92 0.99
CA GLU A 213 7.24 20.96 -0.11
C GLU A 213 6.15 19.92 0.16
N ILE A 214 6.02 19.45 1.41
CA ILE A 214 5.02 18.47 1.82
C ILE A 214 3.64 19.12 1.80
N LEU A 215 3.50 20.27 2.45
CA LEU A 215 2.21 20.93 2.63
C LEU A 215 1.69 21.58 1.34
N GLU A 216 2.57 22.02 0.43
CA GLU A 216 2.17 22.45 -0.90
C GLU A 216 1.55 21.31 -1.70
N GLN A 217 2.11 20.10 -1.60
CA GLN A 217 1.54 18.92 -2.25
C GLN A 217 0.19 18.53 -1.64
N VAL A 218 0.04 18.58 -0.31
CA VAL A 218 -1.24 18.32 0.37
C VAL A 218 -2.28 19.38 0.00
N SER A 219 -1.87 20.65 -0.10
CA SER A 219 -2.71 21.75 -0.59
C SER A 219 -3.20 21.49 -2.01
N ALA A 220 -2.31 21.10 -2.92
CA ALA A 220 -2.68 20.77 -4.29
C ALA A 220 -3.68 19.60 -4.35
N VAL A 221 -3.52 18.57 -3.51
CA VAL A 221 -4.50 17.48 -3.39
C VAL A 221 -5.86 18.01 -2.91
N SER A 222 -5.88 18.90 -1.91
CA SER A 222 -7.09 19.53 -1.41
C SER A 222 -7.82 20.32 -2.51
N GLU A 223 -7.10 21.13 -3.29
CA GLU A 223 -7.66 21.86 -4.43
C GLU A 223 -8.23 20.91 -5.51
N GLN A 224 -7.54 19.81 -5.79
CA GLN A 224 -8.06 18.79 -6.69
C GLN A 224 -9.31 18.10 -6.12
N MET A 225 -9.40 17.89 -4.81
CA MET A 225 -10.62 17.36 -4.19
C MET A 225 -11.81 18.32 -4.35
N VAL A 226 -11.58 19.62 -4.22
CA VAL A 226 -12.60 20.67 -4.48
C VAL A 226 -13.04 20.64 -5.92
N HIS A 227 -12.09 20.67 -6.85
CA HIS A 227 -12.37 20.66 -8.29
C HIS A 227 -13.15 19.41 -8.73
N ASN A 228 -12.81 18.27 -8.14
CA ASN A 228 -13.51 17.02 -8.39
C ASN A 228 -14.81 16.89 -7.58
N GLY A 229 -15.09 17.73 -6.59
CA GLY A 229 -16.26 17.57 -5.72
C GLY A 229 -16.24 16.22 -4.99
N VAL A 230 -15.12 15.90 -4.33
CA VAL A 230 -14.99 14.66 -3.57
C VAL A 230 -15.96 14.68 -2.39
N THR A 231 -16.73 13.62 -2.23
CA THR A 231 -17.74 13.50 -1.16
C THR A 231 -17.18 12.78 0.06
N LYS A 232 -17.85 12.93 1.22
CA LYS A 232 -17.49 12.20 2.44
C LYS A 232 -17.58 10.67 2.26
N GLU A 233 -18.55 10.16 1.50
CA GLU A 233 -18.66 8.73 1.20
C GLU A 233 -17.46 8.22 0.39
N GLU A 234 -17.03 8.98 -0.63
CA GLU A 234 -15.84 8.66 -1.41
C GLU A 234 -14.57 8.75 -0.56
N LEU A 235 -14.46 9.73 0.34
CA LEU A 235 -13.34 9.84 1.28
C LEU A 235 -13.21 8.58 2.15
N LEU A 236 -14.31 8.11 2.75
CA LEU A 236 -14.29 6.92 3.61
C LEU A 236 -13.77 5.69 2.85
N LEU A 237 -14.17 5.54 1.59
CA LEU A 237 -13.71 4.45 0.73
C LEU A 237 -12.27 4.63 0.26
N LEU A 238 -11.80 5.86 0.06
CA LEU A 238 -10.39 6.17 -0.23
C LEU A 238 -9.49 5.87 0.96
N GLN A 239 -9.90 6.23 2.19
CA GLN A 239 -9.20 5.85 3.43
C GLN A 239 -9.11 4.33 3.55
N ALA A 240 -10.22 3.62 3.37
CA ALA A 240 -10.23 2.16 3.40
C ALA A 240 -9.35 1.56 2.30
N THR A 241 -9.33 2.17 1.12
CA THR A 241 -8.44 1.78 0.02
C THR A 241 -6.97 1.93 0.40
N ILE A 242 -6.56 3.06 1.00
CA ILE A 242 -5.20 3.27 1.51
C ILE A 242 -4.80 2.14 2.47
N LEU A 243 -5.64 1.83 3.45
CA LEU A 243 -5.36 0.80 4.47
C LEU A 243 -5.10 -0.58 3.86
N VAL A 244 -5.91 -0.99 2.88
CA VAL A 244 -5.81 -2.32 2.26
C VAL A 244 -4.89 -2.36 1.04
N ASN A 245 -4.27 -1.24 0.68
CA ASN A 245 -3.34 -1.12 -0.46
C ASN A 245 -1.87 -1.35 -0.06
N ALA A 246 -1.61 -1.91 1.13
CA ALA A 246 -0.27 -2.34 1.51
C ALA A 246 0.14 -3.56 0.66
N GLU A 247 0.90 -3.34 -0.41
CA GLU A 247 1.48 -4.42 -1.21
C GLU A 247 2.64 -5.09 -0.47
N VAL A 248 2.29 -6.02 0.42
CA VAL A 248 3.29 -6.88 1.05
C VAL A 248 2.98 -8.30 0.66
N ARG A 249 3.65 -8.75 -0.41
CA ARG A 249 3.65 -10.14 -0.93
C ARG A 249 4.14 -11.18 0.10
N ARG A 250 4.32 -10.78 1.37
CA ARG A 250 4.84 -11.57 2.48
C ARG A 250 3.89 -11.61 3.69
N LEU A 251 2.69 -11.02 3.63
CA LEU A 251 1.73 -11.09 4.74
C LEU A 251 1.03 -12.44 4.81
N SER A 252 0.79 -12.88 6.04
CA SER A 252 0.17 -14.18 6.32
C SER A 252 -1.26 -14.27 5.77
N SER A 253 -1.98 -13.15 5.79
CA SER A 253 -3.37 -13.02 5.38
C SER A 253 -3.54 -12.41 3.98
N PHE A 254 -2.53 -12.52 3.09
CA PHE A 254 -2.54 -11.89 1.76
C PHE A 254 -3.85 -12.09 0.97
N ASN A 255 -4.39 -13.31 0.97
CA ASN A 255 -5.65 -13.60 0.27
C ASN A 255 -6.83 -12.81 0.84
N LYS A 256 -6.96 -12.75 2.19
CA LYS A 256 -8.01 -11.97 2.86
C LYS A 256 -7.88 -10.48 2.55
N ILE A 257 -6.65 -9.95 2.60
CA ILE A 257 -6.38 -8.54 2.27
C ILE A 257 -6.74 -8.24 0.82
N SER A 258 -6.42 -9.15 -0.12
CA SER A 258 -6.80 -8.99 -1.52
C SER A 258 -8.32 -9.04 -1.73
N GLU A 259 -9.04 -9.87 -0.99
CA GLU A 259 -10.51 -9.91 -1.00
C GLU A 259 -11.12 -8.62 -0.44
N MET A 260 -10.60 -8.12 0.70
CA MET A 260 -10.99 -6.83 1.27
C MET A 260 -10.77 -5.70 0.26
N ARG A 261 -9.60 -5.65 -0.39
CA ARG A 261 -9.28 -4.67 -1.43
C ARG A 261 -10.25 -4.71 -2.60
N SER A 262 -10.55 -5.89 -3.13
CA SER A 262 -11.54 -6.03 -4.21
C SER A 262 -12.92 -5.51 -3.77
N MET A 263 -13.33 -5.84 -2.53
CA MET A 263 -14.61 -5.43 -1.98
C MET A 263 -14.73 -3.90 -1.82
N ILE A 264 -13.67 -3.26 -1.31
CA ILE A 264 -13.63 -1.81 -1.11
C ILE A 264 -13.59 -1.06 -2.45
N VAL A 265 -12.79 -1.53 -3.41
CA VAL A 265 -12.72 -0.91 -4.75
C VAL A 265 -14.04 -1.10 -5.51
N ASP A 266 -14.70 -2.24 -5.39
CA ASP A 266 -16.04 -2.46 -5.94
C ASP A 266 -17.07 -1.49 -5.35
N ALA A 267 -17.02 -1.25 -4.03
CA ALA A 267 -17.87 -0.27 -3.37
C ALA A 267 -17.59 1.17 -3.87
N LEU A 268 -16.31 1.54 -4.05
CA LEU A 268 -15.92 2.83 -4.60
C LEU A 268 -16.44 3.02 -6.04
N MET A 269 -16.34 1.99 -6.88
CA MET A 269 -16.91 2.03 -8.24
C MET A 269 -18.42 2.23 -8.23
N GLU A 270 -19.13 1.58 -7.32
CA GLU A 270 -20.58 1.70 -7.22
C GLU A 270 -21.01 3.10 -6.74
N VAL A 271 -20.36 3.63 -5.71
CA VAL A 271 -20.63 4.98 -5.18
C VAL A 271 -20.30 6.04 -6.24
N ALA A 272 -19.14 5.93 -6.88
CA ALA A 272 -18.74 6.83 -7.95
C ALA A 272 -19.74 6.83 -9.11
N HIS A 273 -20.24 5.66 -9.52
CA HIS A 273 -21.24 5.54 -10.58
C HIS A 273 -22.62 6.08 -10.15
N LYS A 274 -22.99 5.94 -8.87
CA LYS A 274 -24.23 6.51 -8.33
C LYS A 274 -24.19 8.05 -8.33
N MET A 275 -23.06 8.64 -7.92
CA MET A 275 -22.91 10.10 -7.80
C MET A 275 -22.60 10.76 -9.14
N HIS A 276 -21.86 10.08 -10.02
CA HIS A 276 -21.45 10.58 -11.33
C HIS A 276 -21.65 9.51 -12.42
N PRO A 277 -22.90 9.20 -12.83
CA PRO A 277 -23.20 8.10 -13.76
C PRO A 277 -22.46 8.17 -15.09
N ASP A 278 -22.29 9.39 -15.63
CA ASP A 278 -21.70 9.64 -16.94
C ASP A 278 -20.17 9.81 -16.90
N ASN A 279 -19.55 9.81 -15.71
CA ASN A 279 -18.11 10.01 -15.55
C ASN A 279 -17.37 8.67 -15.32
N ALA A 280 -17.13 7.94 -16.41
CA ALA A 280 -16.36 6.69 -16.36
C ALA A 280 -14.92 6.87 -15.82
N ARG A 281 -14.39 8.10 -15.79
CA ARG A 281 -13.06 8.43 -15.29
C ARG A 281 -13.04 8.77 -13.80
N ARG A 282 -14.20 8.79 -13.13
CA ARG A 282 -14.32 9.19 -11.72
C ARG A 282 -13.37 8.43 -10.81
N VAL A 283 -13.46 7.09 -10.78
CA VAL A 283 -12.63 6.27 -9.91
C VAL A 283 -11.13 6.41 -10.22
N PRO A 284 -10.67 6.30 -11.48
CA PRO A 284 -9.28 6.60 -11.81
C PRO A 284 -8.79 7.95 -11.31
N THR A 285 -9.59 9.02 -11.47
CA THR A 285 -9.25 10.36 -10.99
C THR A 285 -9.11 10.40 -9.46
N LEU A 286 -10.03 9.76 -8.73
CA LEU A 286 -9.95 9.67 -7.26
C LEU A 286 -8.72 8.89 -6.80
N LEU A 287 -8.39 7.77 -7.46
CA LEU A 287 -7.21 6.96 -7.13
C LEU A 287 -5.90 7.69 -7.45
N LEU A 288 -5.87 8.55 -8.47
CA LEU A 288 -4.72 9.41 -8.77
C LEU A 288 -4.46 10.46 -7.67
N LEU A 289 -5.46 10.85 -6.87
CA LEU A 289 -5.19 11.69 -5.69
C LEU A 289 -4.32 10.95 -4.68
N LEU A 290 -4.51 9.63 -4.53
CA LEU A 290 -3.78 8.81 -3.57
C LEU A 290 -2.29 8.71 -3.88
N THR A 291 -1.89 8.82 -5.16
CA THR A 291 -0.46 8.80 -5.53
C THR A 291 0.25 10.05 -5.01
N HIS A 292 -0.41 11.20 -5.05
CA HIS A 292 0.13 12.43 -4.49
C HIS A 292 0.15 12.41 -2.97
N VAL A 293 -0.87 11.83 -2.33
CA VAL A 293 -0.90 11.64 -0.87
C VAL A 293 0.22 10.70 -0.41
N ARG A 294 0.47 9.59 -1.14
CA ARG A 294 1.58 8.67 -0.89
C ARG A 294 2.92 9.38 -0.88
N GLN A 295 3.22 10.15 -1.92
CA GLN A 295 4.47 10.89 -2.05
C GLN A 295 4.65 11.92 -0.92
N ALA A 296 3.59 12.67 -0.59
CA ALA A 296 3.62 13.60 0.54
C ALA A 296 3.83 12.86 1.87
N GLY A 297 3.23 11.68 2.04
CA GLY A 297 3.38 10.84 3.21
C GLY A 297 4.81 10.33 3.40
N GLU A 298 5.45 9.84 2.33
CA GLU A 298 6.86 9.41 2.35
C GLU A 298 7.80 10.55 2.74
N ARG A 299 7.60 11.74 2.15
CA ARG A 299 8.37 12.95 2.55
C ARG A 299 8.09 13.37 3.99
N GLY A 300 6.84 13.27 4.44
CA GLY A 300 6.44 13.56 5.82
C GLY A 300 7.11 12.65 6.83
N ILE A 301 7.15 11.35 6.56
CA ILE A 301 7.87 10.36 7.39
C ILE A 301 9.36 10.70 7.43
N ALA A 302 10.00 10.92 6.28
CA ALA A 302 11.42 11.28 6.22
C ALA A 302 11.73 12.57 6.99
N TYR A 303 10.88 13.59 6.85
CA TYR A 303 11.01 14.85 7.59
C TYR A 303 10.92 14.64 9.11
N PHE A 304 9.93 13.88 9.60
CA PHE A 304 9.82 13.61 11.03
C PHE A 304 10.93 12.70 11.56
N GLN A 305 11.46 11.80 10.75
CA GLN A 305 12.66 11.05 11.10
C GLN A 305 13.86 11.98 11.29
N THR A 306 14.14 12.90 10.36
CA THR A 306 15.21 13.90 10.53
C THR A 306 14.99 14.74 11.79
N LEU A 307 13.77 15.23 11.99
CA LEU A 307 13.39 16.06 13.13
C LEU A 307 13.58 15.33 14.48
N LYS A 308 13.30 14.02 14.53
CA LYS A 308 13.56 13.18 15.70
C LYS A 308 15.05 13.10 16.03
N HIS A 309 15.93 13.00 15.02
CA HIS A 309 17.38 12.97 15.23
C HIS A 309 17.95 14.32 15.68
N GLU A 310 17.35 15.45 15.27
CA GLU A 310 17.73 16.79 15.72
C GLU A 310 17.44 17.02 17.22
N GLY A 311 16.45 16.32 17.78
CA GLY A 311 16.09 16.42 19.20
C GLY A 311 15.45 17.76 19.61
N CYS A 312 15.00 18.57 18.64
CA CYS A 312 14.42 19.89 18.90
C CYS A 312 12.94 19.85 19.31
N VAL A 313 12.26 18.72 19.12
CA VAL A 313 10.88 18.45 19.51
C VAL A 313 10.75 17.06 20.10
N SER A 314 9.72 16.83 20.92
CA SER A 314 9.45 15.53 21.54
C SER A 314 8.34 14.80 20.79
N PHE A 315 8.58 13.53 20.46
CA PHE A 315 7.58 12.63 19.90
C PHE A 315 6.95 11.79 21.01
N CYS A 316 5.64 11.58 20.93
CA CYS A 316 4.94 10.62 21.77
C CYS A 316 5.40 9.18 21.45
N GLU A 317 5.21 8.25 22.39
CA GLU A 317 5.65 6.85 22.25
C GLU A 317 5.09 6.20 20.99
N LEU A 318 3.78 6.36 20.73
CA LEU A 318 3.13 5.78 19.55
C LEU A 318 3.76 6.29 18.25
N LEU A 319 3.83 7.61 18.03
CA LEU A 319 4.48 8.16 16.83
C LEU A 319 5.96 7.76 16.73
N THR A 320 6.65 7.62 17.86
CA THR A 320 8.04 7.16 17.91
C THR A 320 8.16 5.74 17.33
N GLU A 321 7.29 4.82 17.76
CA GLU A 321 7.21 3.45 17.25
C GLU A 321 6.87 3.42 15.75
N MET A 322 5.88 4.22 15.33
CA MET A 322 5.49 4.30 13.91
C MET A 322 6.65 4.76 13.02
N LEU A 323 7.43 5.76 13.46
CA LEU A 323 8.59 6.25 12.70
C LEU A 323 9.74 5.22 12.64
N GLU A 324 9.86 4.38 13.66
CA GLU A 324 10.89 3.31 13.73
C GLU A 324 10.53 2.11 12.87
N ALA A 325 9.26 1.76 12.74
CA ALA A 325 8.80 0.68 11.87
C ALA A 325 9.27 0.87 10.42
N HIS A 326 9.34 2.11 9.93
CA HIS A 326 9.81 2.44 8.59
C HIS A 326 11.33 2.27 8.39
N ASN A 327 12.13 2.22 9.47
CA ASN A 327 13.58 1.99 9.39
C ASN A 327 13.95 0.51 9.20
N SER A 328 12.98 -0.41 9.26
CA SER A 328 13.21 -1.82 9.02
C SER A 328 13.60 -2.09 7.55
N PRO A 329 14.60 -2.94 7.26
CA PRO A 329 15.16 -3.14 5.91
C PRO A 329 14.18 -3.69 4.85
N SER A 330 12.92 -3.98 5.21
CA SER A 330 11.87 -4.30 4.25
C SER A 330 11.34 -3.10 3.47
N SER A 331 11.43 -1.88 4.02
CA SER A 331 10.96 -0.62 3.40
C SER A 331 11.96 -0.04 2.40
N ALA A 332 13.26 -0.21 2.67
CA ALA A 332 14.36 0.36 1.89
C ALA A 332 14.42 -0.16 0.44
N ILE A 333 13.88 -1.35 0.17
CA ILE A 333 13.88 -1.97 -1.17
C ILE A 333 12.92 -1.23 -2.13
N MET A 334 11.86 -0.59 -1.62
CA MET A 334 10.90 0.15 -2.48
C MET A 334 11.41 1.55 -2.83
N VAL A 335 12.06 2.24 -1.89
CA VAL A 335 12.66 3.57 -2.13
C VAL A 335 13.83 3.49 -3.12
N ALA A 336 14.67 2.46 -3.02
CA ALA A 336 15.76 2.24 -3.99
C ALA A 336 15.24 1.90 -5.41
N ALA A 337 14.08 1.25 -5.51
CA ALA A 337 13.47 0.93 -6.80
C ALA A 337 12.85 2.18 -7.47
N ALA A 338 12.30 3.12 -6.69
CA ALA A 338 11.75 4.37 -7.22
C ALA A 338 12.84 5.35 -7.70
N SER A 339 13.97 5.44 -6.98
CA SER A 339 15.07 6.34 -7.32
C SER A 339 15.91 5.89 -8.53
N SER A 340 15.76 4.64 -8.99
CA SER A 340 16.53 4.10 -10.12
C SER A 340 15.87 4.30 -11.50
N VAL A 341 14.67 4.91 -11.56
CA VAL A 341 13.92 5.13 -12.81
C VAL A 341 14.18 6.52 -13.44
N HIS A 342 14.94 7.39 -12.78
CA HIS A 342 15.35 8.69 -13.34
C HIS A 342 16.88 8.81 -13.40
N SER A 343 17.45 8.24 -14.45
CA SER A 343 18.78 8.63 -14.95
C SER A 343 18.79 8.46 -16.46
N PRO A 344 18.91 9.53 -17.26
CA PRO A 344 19.06 9.39 -18.70
C PRO A 344 20.49 8.92 -18.98
N THR A 345 20.61 7.74 -19.60
CA THR A 345 21.87 7.22 -20.13
C THR A 345 22.32 8.07 -21.33
N PRO A 346 23.55 8.61 -21.37
CA PRO A 346 24.08 9.14 -22.60
C PRO A 346 24.64 7.99 -23.45
N SER A 347 24.07 7.85 -24.65
CA SER A 347 24.62 7.04 -25.74
C SER A 347 25.74 7.81 -26.44
N THR A 348 26.94 7.22 -26.56
CA THR A 348 27.78 7.46 -27.74
C THR A 348 28.81 6.34 -27.97
N SER A 349 28.67 5.79 -29.16
CA SER A 349 29.55 4.96 -30.00
C SER A 349 31.05 4.89 -29.71
N ALA A 350 31.56 3.66 -29.78
CA ALA A 350 32.96 3.34 -30.01
C ALA A 350 33.41 3.67 -31.44
N SER A 351 34.65 4.12 -31.58
CA SER A 351 35.51 3.86 -32.74
C SER A 351 36.98 3.93 -32.31
N SER A 352 37.71 2.90 -32.72
CA SER A 352 39.15 2.69 -32.54
C SER A 352 40.00 3.62 -33.41
N THR A 353 41.28 3.82 -33.07
CA THR A 353 42.49 3.35 -33.83
C THR A 353 43.73 4.25 -33.60
N LEU A 354 44.82 3.61 -33.11
CA LEU A 354 46.29 3.79 -33.29
C LEU A 354 47.04 5.15 -33.21
N GLY A 355 48.14 5.09 -32.42
CA GLY A 355 49.47 5.66 -32.69
C GLY A 355 49.81 6.95 -31.93
N SER A 356 51.01 7.27 -31.46
CA SER A 356 52.31 6.60 -31.29
C SER A 356 53.25 7.66 -30.67
N VAL A 357 54.13 7.30 -29.72
CA VAL A 357 55.43 7.97 -29.33
C VAL A 357 55.39 9.45 -28.85
N VAL A 358 56.18 10.04 -27.93
CA VAL A 358 57.57 9.90 -27.41
C VAL A 358 57.68 10.71 -26.08
N SER A 359 58.55 10.27 -25.13
CA SER A 359 59.53 11.03 -24.27
C SER A 359 59.16 12.35 -23.55
N LEU A 360 59.76 12.81 -22.42
CA LEU A 360 60.94 12.48 -21.60
C LEU A 360 60.86 13.30 -20.27
N ASP A 361 61.60 12.83 -19.24
CA ASP A 361 62.16 13.56 -18.08
C ASP A 361 61.23 14.19 -16.99
N GLY A 362 61.54 14.19 -15.69
CA GLY A 362 62.71 13.75 -14.92
C GLY A 362 62.70 14.37 -13.50
N ARG A 363 63.46 13.74 -12.57
CA ARG A 363 63.87 14.14 -11.18
C ARG A 363 62.85 13.96 -10.04
N LYS A 364 63.05 13.05 -9.06
CA LYS A 364 64.03 12.95 -7.93
C LYS A 364 63.90 14.03 -6.85
N GLY A 365 63.60 13.59 -5.61
CA GLY A 365 63.76 14.36 -4.38
C GLY A 365 63.30 13.60 -3.13
N SER A 366 64.24 12.98 -2.44
CA SER A 366 64.13 12.21 -1.18
C SER A 366 64.16 13.14 0.06
N GLY A 367 63.61 12.71 1.21
CA GLY A 367 64.05 13.28 2.51
C GLY A 367 63.11 13.18 3.71
N MET A 368 63.34 12.18 4.56
CA MET A 368 63.42 12.22 6.04
C MET A 368 62.28 12.81 6.90
N GLY A 369 61.61 11.93 7.67
CA GLY A 369 61.78 11.78 9.13
C GLY A 369 61.17 12.83 10.11
N PRO A 370 60.63 12.41 11.28
CA PRO A 370 59.69 13.17 12.12
C PRO A 370 60.36 13.95 13.27
N PRO A 371 59.56 14.57 14.18
CA PRO A 371 59.53 14.02 15.54
C PRO A 371 58.16 14.01 16.25
N ALA A 372 58.11 13.17 17.28
CA ALA A 372 57.07 13.00 18.28
C ALA A 372 57.19 14.01 19.46
N THR A 373 56.11 14.25 20.20
CA THR A 373 55.87 13.96 21.64
C THR A 373 55.02 15.15 22.18
N HIS A 374 54.19 15.14 23.22
CA HIS A 374 54.01 14.38 24.47
C HIS A 374 52.60 14.82 24.97
N LEU A 375 51.66 13.97 25.41
CA LEU A 375 51.39 13.68 26.83
C LEU A 375 50.14 12.80 26.94
N GLN A 376 50.27 11.76 27.76
CA GLN A 376 49.26 10.88 28.36
C GLN A 376 49.68 10.74 29.85
N PRO A 377 49.00 9.98 30.74
CA PRO A 377 47.58 9.67 30.92
C PRO A 377 47.19 9.66 32.43
N MET A 378 46.16 8.88 32.79
CA MET A 378 45.75 8.35 34.12
C MET A 378 44.55 9.06 34.76
N GLY A 379 43.52 8.39 35.28
CA GLY A 379 43.37 6.96 35.53
C GLY A 379 41.92 6.57 35.90
N SER A 380 41.71 5.26 35.80
CA SER A 380 40.52 4.47 36.15
C SER A 380 40.12 4.58 37.62
N LEU A 381 38.83 4.38 37.95
CA LEU A 381 38.40 3.38 38.95
C LEU A 381 36.88 3.15 38.98
N SER A 382 36.57 1.87 39.05
CA SER A 382 35.29 1.16 39.19
C SER A 382 34.80 1.00 40.64
N GLY A 383 33.50 0.74 40.84
CA GLY A 383 32.95 0.03 42.03
C GLY A 383 31.68 0.66 42.61
N LEU A 384 30.47 0.14 42.35
CA LEU A 384 29.72 -0.88 43.11
C LEU A 384 29.24 -0.49 44.54
N ALA A 385 27.93 -0.23 44.62
CA ALA A 385 26.94 -0.94 45.46
C ALA A 385 26.63 -0.55 46.92
N LYS A 386 25.30 -0.37 47.13
CA LYS A 386 24.38 -1.04 48.09
C LYS A 386 23.92 -0.32 49.39
N ARG A 387 22.57 -0.30 49.47
CA ARG A 387 21.65 -0.69 50.57
C ARG A 387 21.19 0.36 51.60
N GLY A 388 19.87 0.41 51.75
CA GLY A 388 19.16 0.90 52.95
C GLY A 388 17.65 1.08 52.74
N SER A 389 16.87 0.01 52.93
CA SER A 389 15.49 0.03 53.49
C SER A 389 15.60 -0.57 54.92
N PRO A 390 14.69 -0.36 55.90
CA PRO A 390 13.21 -0.35 55.78
C PRO A 390 12.46 0.63 56.74
N ASP A 391 11.13 0.66 56.65
CA ASP A 391 10.11 0.75 57.73
C ASP A 391 8.78 1.25 57.13
N GLU A 392 7.76 0.40 56.98
CA GLU A 392 6.66 0.13 57.94
C GLU A 392 5.88 1.39 58.38
N GLY A 393 4.60 1.45 57.99
CA GLY A 393 3.69 2.54 58.34
C GLY A 393 2.29 2.34 57.77
N ASN A 394 1.55 1.43 58.40
CA ASN A 394 0.14 1.10 58.21
C ASN A 394 -0.80 2.24 58.69
N MET A 395 -1.82 2.62 57.91
CA MET A 395 -3.16 3.11 58.34
C MET A 395 -3.99 3.45 57.07
N ASN A 396 -5.08 2.74 56.75
CA ASN A 396 -6.48 3.13 57.04
C ASN A 396 -6.77 4.63 56.82
N SER A 397 -7.84 5.11 56.21
CA SER A 397 -9.12 4.60 55.71
C SER A 397 -9.98 5.84 55.40
N TYR A 398 -11.04 5.68 54.60
CA TYR A 398 -12.25 6.52 54.49
C TYR A 398 -12.43 7.44 53.28
N VAL A 399 -13.58 7.15 52.66
CA VAL A 399 -14.49 7.88 51.74
C VAL A 399 -14.12 7.89 50.26
#